data_AF-A0A1L3LVP2-F1
#
_entry.id   AF-A0A1L3LVP2-F1
#
_cell.length_a   1.000
_cell.length_b   1.000
_cell.length_c   1.000
_cell.angle_alpha   90.00
_cell.angle_beta   90.00
_cell.angle_gamma   90.00
#
_symmetry.space_group_name_H-M   'P 1'
#
loop_
_entity.id
_entity.type
_entity.pdbx_description
1 polymer ?
#
loop_
_entity_poly.entity_id
_entity_poly.type
_entity_poly.pdbx_seq_one_letter_code
_entity_poly.pdbx_strand_id
1 'polypeptide(L)' 'MSPSNVSFHLKELERAGLITQQRESRSIIYSADYEALGSLVRFLMEDCCGGHPEICAPAAAVAACCAPLAEGKCQ' A
#
# COMPACT_ATOMS: atom_id res chain seq x y z
N MET A 1 -12.42 1.16 -14.51
CA MET A 1 -11.16 1.05 -15.28
C MET A 1 -11.24 -0.21 -16.14
N SER A 2 -10.71 -0.21 -17.36
CA SER A 2 -10.63 -1.43 -18.17
C SER A 2 -9.58 -2.39 -17.60
N PRO A 3 -9.69 -3.71 -17.83
CA PRO A 3 -8.66 -4.67 -17.41
C PRO A 3 -7.27 -4.32 -17.97
N SER A 4 -7.21 -3.82 -19.21
CA SER A 4 -5.98 -3.34 -19.84
C SER A 4 -5.35 -2.14 -19.11
N ASN A 5 -6.16 -1.20 -18.61
CA ASN A 5 -5.67 -0.07 -17.81
C ASN A 5 -5.12 -0.55 -16.46
N VAL A 6 -5.80 -1.50 -15.82
CA VAL A 6 -5.32 -2.05 -14.54
C VAL A 6 -3.98 -2.75 -14.73
N SER A 7 -3.83 -3.58 -15.76
CA SER A 7 -2.54 -4.24 -16.07
C SER A 7 -1.41 -3.23 -16.34
N PHE A 8 -1.71 -2.10 -16.97
CA PHE A 8 -0.73 -1.03 -17.16
C PHE A 8 -0.25 -0.45 -15.82
N HIS A 9 -1.17 -0.12 -14.91
CA HIS A 9 -0.81 0.39 -13.59
C HIS A 9 -0.05 -0.65 -12.74
N LEU A 10 -0.48 -1.91 -12.75
CA LEU A 10 0.22 -2.98 -12.02
C LEU A 10 1.66 -3.15 -12.50
N LYS A 11 1.92 -3.02 -13.80
CA LYS A 11 3.28 -3.07 -14.34
C LYS A 11 4.15 -1.93 -13.83
N GLU A 12 3.61 -0.72 -13.73
CA GLU A 12 4.38 0.42 -13.21
C GLU A 12 4.58 0.33 -11.69
N LEU A 13 3.61 -0.20 -10.94
CA LEU A 13 3.76 -0.47 -9.50
C LEU A 13 4.81 -1.56 -9.23
N GLU A 14 4.86 -2.59 -10.07
CA GLU A 14 5.87 -3.65 -9.98
C GLU A 14 7.27 -3.12 -10.30
N ARG A 15 7.39 -2.30 -11.36
CA ARG A 15 8.65 -1.62 -11.69
C ARG A 15 9.14 -0.70 -10.56
N ALA A 16 8.22 -0.06 -9.85
CA ALA A 16 8.52 0.78 -8.69
C ALA A 16 8.87 -0.01 -7.42
N GLY A 17 8.72 -1.34 -7.44
CA GLY A 17 8.98 -2.21 -6.28
C GLY A 17 7.90 -2.15 -5.19
N LEU A 18 6.70 -1.65 -5.51
CA LEU A 18 5.60 -1.54 -4.54
C LEU A 18 4.72 -2.79 -4.47
N ILE A 19 4.81 -3.64 -5.49
CA ILE A 19 4.10 -4.91 -5.57
C ILE A 19 5.03 -5.98 -6.15
N THR A 20 4.70 -7.23 -5.87
CA THR A 20 5.31 -8.40 -6.49
C THR A 20 4.29 -9.10 -7.38
N GLN A 21 4.78 -9.88 -8.34
CA GLN A 21 3.95 -10.72 -9.19
C GLN A 21 4.48 -12.15 -9.22
N GLN A 22 3.56 -13.11 -9.17
CA GLN A 22 3.84 -14.53 -9.37
C GLN A 22 2.90 -15.10 -10.43
N ARG A 23 3.46 -15.81 -11.41
CA ARG A 23 2.64 -16.49 -12.41
C ARG A 23 2.25 -17.88 -11.92
N GLU A 24 0.95 -18.12 -11.83
CA GLU A 24 0.36 -19.40 -11.49
C GLU A 24 -0.43 -19.94 -12.68
N SER A 25 0.26 -20.71 -13.53
CA SER A 25 -0.30 -21.30 -14.76
C SER A 25 -0.85 -20.22 -15.71
N ARG A 26 -2.18 -20.01 -15.70
CA ARG A 26 -2.95 -19.08 -16.53
C ARG A 26 -3.35 -17.80 -15.79
N SER A 27 -3.04 -17.72 -14.49
CA SER A 27 -3.27 -16.55 -13.66
C SER A 27 -1.94 -15.88 -13.30
N ILE A 28 -1.99 -14.57 -13.06
CA ILE A 28 -0.89 -13.82 -12.43
C ILE A 28 -1.44 -13.28 -11.12
N ILE A 29 -0.79 -13.65 -10.02
CA ILE A 29 -1.12 -13.20 -8.68
C ILE A 29 -0.23 -12.01 -8.37
N TYR A 30 -0.85 -10.86 -8.11
CA TYR A 30 -0.16 -9.66 -7.66
C TYR A 30 -0.31 -9.54 -6.15
N SER A 31 0.77 -9.21 -5.45
CA SER A 31 0.76 -9.03 -4.00
C SER A 31 1.43 -7.72 -3.63
N ALA A 32 0.85 -6.99 -2.69
CA ALA A 32 1.41 -5.75 -2.20
C ALA A 32 2.68 -6.02 -1.38
N ASP A 33 3.73 -5.23 -1.61
CA ASP A 33 4.86 -5.15 -0.69
C ASP A 33 4.52 -4.09 0.36
N TYR A 34 4.02 -4.54 1.52
CA TYR A 34 3.57 -3.64 2.58
C TYR A 34 4.71 -2.86 3.24
N GLU A 35 5.94 -3.38 3.22
CA GLU A 35 7.11 -2.66 3.74
C GLU A 35 7.45 -1.49 2.83
N ALA A 36 7.51 -1.72 1.52
CA ALA A 36 7.77 -0.69 0.52
C ALA A 36 6.66 0.37 0.50
N LEU A 37 5.39 -0.05 0.48
CA LEU A 37 4.23 0.84 0.51
C LEU A 37 4.16 1.64 1.81
N GLY A 38 4.37 1.00 2.96
CA GLY A 38 4.38 1.67 4.26
C GLY A 38 5.48 2.74 4.34
N SER A 39 6.67 2.42 3.82
CA SER A 39 7.78 3.38 3.73
C SER A 39 7.46 4.56 2.82
N LEU A 40 6.84 4.34 1.66
CA LEU A 40 6.40 5.41 0.76
C LEU A 40 5.35 6.30 1.41
N VAL A 41 4.34 5.72 2.06
CA VAL A 41 3.30 6.48 2.75
C VAL A 41 3.89 7.32 3.88
N ARG A 42 4.80 6.74 4.68
CA ARG A 42 5.52 7.48 5.72
C ARG A 42 6.30 8.65 5.13
N PHE A 43 7.06 8.44 4.06
CA PHE A 43 7.79 9.50 3.37
C PHE A 43 6.88 10.64 2.91
N LEU A 44 5.76 10.32 2.27
CA LEU A 44 4.78 11.33 1.86
C LEU A 44 4.14 12.06 3.04
N MET A 45 3.89 11.36 4.15
CA MET A 45 3.35 11.96 5.37
C MET A 45 4.37 12.91 6.02
N GLU A 46 5.67 12.58 6.05
CA GLU A 46 6.71 13.47 6.59
C GLU A 46 6.64 14.88 5.97
N ASP A 47 6.48 14.95 4.65
CA ASP A 47 6.30 16.22 3.93
C ASP A 47 4.88 16.78 4.07
N CYS A 48 3.85 15.94 4.01
CA CYS A 48 2.44 16.38 4.04
C CYS A 48 2.06 17.04 5.37
N CYS A 49 2.59 16.55 6.49
CA CYS A 49 2.28 17.12 7.80
C CYS A 49 3.15 18.36 8.10
N GLY A 50 4.25 18.61 7.36
CA GLY A 50 5.09 19.80 7.53
C GLY A 50 5.62 20.03 8.95
N GLY A 51 5.78 18.97 9.75
CA GLY A 51 6.14 19.05 11.18
C GLY A 51 4.97 19.16 12.17
N HIS A 52 3.73 19.11 11.68
CA HIS A 52 2.48 19.19 12.46
C HIS A 52 1.78 17.82 12.53
N PRO A 53 2.15 16.94 13.49
CA PRO A 53 1.63 15.58 13.59
C PRO A 53 0.10 15.52 13.77
N GLU A 54 -0.53 16.58 14.28
CA GLU A 54 -1.97 16.73 14.43
C GLU A 54 -2.74 16.64 13.10
N ILE A 55 -2.12 17.05 11.98
CA ILE A 55 -2.74 17.01 10.65
C ILE A 55 -2.89 15.56 10.17
N CYS A 56 -1.89 14.73 10.47
CA CYS A 56 -1.82 13.35 10.04
C CYS A 56 -2.30 12.35 11.10
N ALA A 57 -2.61 12.81 12.31
CA ALA A 57 -3.14 11.99 13.39
C ALA A 57 -4.39 11.17 13.00
N PRO A 58 -5.36 11.70 12.22
CA PRO A 58 -6.49 10.89 11.75
C PRO A 58 -6.05 9.76 10.81
N ALA A 59 -5.09 10.02 9.92
CA ALA A 59 -4.56 9.01 9.01
C ALA A 59 -3.77 7.93 9.75
N ALA A 60 -2.98 8.32 10.77
CA ALA A 60 -2.27 7.39 11.65
C ALA A 60 -3.23 6.53 12.49
N ALA A 61 -4.35 7.10 12.97
CA ALA A 61 -5.38 6.34 13.69
C ALA A 61 -6.02 5.26 12.81
N VAL A 62 -6.32 5.58 11.55
CA VAL A 62 -6.85 4.59 10.58
C VAL A 62 -5.79 3.55 10.22
N ALA A 63 -4.52 3.92 10.06
CA ALA A 63 -3.46 2.97 9.80
C ALA A 63 -3.25 1.99 10.97
N ALA A 64 -3.38 2.46 12.21
CA ALA A 64 -3.30 1.62 13.40
C ALA A 64 -4.41 0.56 13.46
N CYS A 65 -5.60 0.88 12.95
CA CYS A 65 -6.72 -0.07 12.83
C CYS A 65 -6.41 -1.25 11.87
N CYS A 66 -5.50 -1.07 10.91
CA CYS A 66 -5.10 -2.08 9.93
C CYS A 66 -3.79 -2.79 10.28
N ALA A 67 -3.22 -2.57 11.47
CA ALA A 67 -2.06 -3.33 11.91
C ALA A 67 -2.44 -4.83 12.00
N PRO A 68 -1.62 -5.75 11.47
CA PRO A 68 -1.87 -7.17 11.63
C PRO A 68 -1.59 -7.54 13.09
N LEU A 69 -2.59 -7.37 13.95
CA LEU A 69 -2.75 -8.27 15.06
C LEU A 69 -2.95 -9.63 14.42
N ALA A 70 -2.10 -10.58 14.80
CA ALA A 70 -2.43 -11.99 14.66
C ALA A 70 -3.89 -12.16 15.12
N GLU A 71 -4.75 -12.53 14.18
CA GLU A 71 -6.18 -12.85 14.34
C GLU A 71 -7.13 -11.67 14.67
N GLY A 72 -7.89 -11.25 13.65
CA GLY A 72 -9.33 -11.05 13.78
C GLY A 72 -9.84 -9.66 14.21
N LYS A 73 -10.48 -8.99 13.24
CA LYS A 73 -11.47 -7.90 13.35
C LYS A 73 -10.93 -6.51 13.72
N CYS A 74 -10.76 -5.69 12.69
CA CYS A 74 -11.05 -4.27 12.81
C CYS A 74 -12.57 -4.10 12.94
N GLN A 75 -13.04 -3.48 14.02
CA GLN A 75 -14.44 -3.06 14.22
C GLN A 75 -14.74 -1.82 13.37
#